data_AF-A0A7S3STN5-F1
#
_entry.id   AF-A0A7S3STN5-F1
#
_cell.length_a   1.000
_cell.length_b   1.000
_cell.length_c   1.000
_cell.angle_alpha   90.00
_cell.angle_beta   90.00
_cell.angle_gamma   90.00
#
_symmetry.space_group_name_H-M   'P 1'
#
loop_
_entity.id
_entity.type
_entity.pdbx_description
1 polymer ?
#
loop_
_entity_poly.entity_id
_entity_poly.type
_entity_poly.pdbx_seq_one_letter_code
_entity_poly.pdbx_strand_id
1 'polypeptide(L)'
;VFAYVLPLVDALRFGMPVAVLFPITMPFFLPFLWINMLFQSIPFGQVILFFGMQFLSANAELPALLRFNLRQAIQLDIAILFPTLFSLFVFRGEMFEEAANAV
;
A
#
# COMPACT_ATOMS: atom_id res chain seq x y z
N VAL A 1 -8.62 3.43 15.29
CA VAL A 1 -8.96 3.86 13.92
C VAL A 1 -7.70 4.04 13.05
N PHE A 2 -6.67 4.77 13.50
CA PHE A 2 -5.44 4.98 12.69
C PHE A 2 -4.58 3.74 12.41
N ALA A 3 -4.83 2.61 13.08
CA ALA A 3 -4.05 1.39 12.86
C ALA A 3 -4.11 0.87 11.41
N TYR A 4 -5.15 1.21 10.64
CA TYR A 4 -5.32 0.74 9.27
C TYR A 4 -4.98 1.79 8.20
N VAL A 5 -4.31 2.88 8.56
CA VAL A 5 -3.88 3.88 7.56
C VAL A 5 -2.89 3.27 6.57
N LEU A 6 -1.94 2.47 7.05
CA LEU A 6 -0.96 1.80 6.20
C LEU A 6 -1.62 0.91 5.12
N PRO A 7 -2.45 -0.09 5.49
CA PRO A 7 -3.13 -0.92 4.48
C PRO A 7 -4.15 -0.14 3.64
N LEU A 8 -4.71 0.97 4.12
CA LEU A 8 -5.57 1.83 3.30
C LEU A 8 -4.78 2.49 2.17
N VAL A 9 -3.60 3.04 2.46
CA VAL A 9 -2.73 3.66 1.44
C VAL A 9 -2.35 2.64 0.38
N ASP A 10 -2.02 1.41 0.78
CA ASP A 10 -1.73 0.32 -0.15
C ASP A 10 -2.93 -0.07 -1.00
N ALA A 11 -4.10 -0.21 -0.38
CA ALA A 11 -5.33 -0.54 -1.07
C ALA A 11 -5.70 0.51 -2.13
N LEU A 12 -5.41 1.79 -1.89
CA LEU A 12 -5.61 2.85 -2.88
C LEU A 12 -4.64 2.73 -4.06
N ARG A 13 -3.35 2.46 -3.79
CA ARG A 13 -2.36 2.24 -4.86
C ARG A 13 -2.77 1.11 -5.79
N PHE A 14 -3.29 0.01 -5.25
CA PHE A 14 -3.75 -1.15 -6.03
C PHE A 14 -5.16 -1.00 -6.60
N GLY A 15 -6.05 -0.28 -5.93
CA GLY A 15 -7.45 -0.12 -6.31
C GLY A 15 -7.69 0.95 -7.38
N MET A 16 -6.86 1.99 -7.44
CA MET A 16 -7.02 3.06 -8.43
C MET A 16 -6.96 2.58 -9.90
N PRO A 17 -6.07 1.66 -10.30
CA PRO A 17 -6.13 1.05 -11.63
C PRO A 17 -7.47 0.37 -11.94
N VAL A 18 -8.12 -0.25 -10.94
CA VAL A 18 -9.46 -0.83 -11.12
C VAL A 18 -10.49 0.26 -11.40
N ALA A 19 -10.38 1.43 -10.75
CA ALA A 19 -11.26 2.56 -11.02
C ALA A 19 -11.11 3.15 -12.43
N VAL A 20 -9.90 3.07 -13.00
CA VAL A 20 -9.65 3.45 -14.41
C VAL A 20 -10.31 2.46 -15.37
N LEU A 21 -10.23 1.16 -15.08
CA LEU A 21 -10.83 0.10 -15.91
C LEU A 21 -12.36 0.05 -15.78
N PHE A 22 -12.88 0.32 -14.59
CA PHE A 22 -14.30 0.28 -14.26
C PHE A 22 -14.73 1.61 -13.62
N PRO A 23 -15.03 2.66 -14.42
CA PRO A 23 -15.32 4.00 -13.93
C PRO A 23 -16.47 4.10 -12.92
N ILE A 24 -17.40 3.13 -12.95
CA ILE A 24 -18.50 3.02 -11.97
C ILE A 24 -17.99 2.91 -10.52
N THR A 25 -16.77 2.42 -10.31
CA THR A 25 -16.16 2.28 -8.98
C THR A 25 -15.46 3.56 -8.51
N MET A 26 -15.23 4.54 -9.38
CA MET A 26 -14.51 5.79 -9.05
C MET A 26 -15.10 6.57 -7.85
N PRO A 27 -16.43 6.69 -7.68
CA PRO A 27 -16.99 7.39 -6.52
C PRO A 27 -16.59 6.82 -5.17
N PHE A 28 -16.31 5.51 -5.10
CA PHE A 28 -15.83 4.85 -3.88
C PHE A 28 -14.43 5.33 -3.47
N PHE A 29 -13.55 5.63 -4.44
CA PHE A 29 -12.17 6.01 -4.19
C PHE A 29 -11.98 7.51 -3.91
N LEU A 30 -12.89 8.36 -4.41
CA LEU A 30 -12.82 9.83 -4.28
C LEU A 30 -12.54 10.34 -2.85
N PRO A 31 -13.21 9.85 -1.79
CA PRO A 31 -12.98 10.34 -0.43
C PRO A 31 -11.55 10.10 0.08
N PHE A 32 -10.86 9.12 -0.48
CA PHE A 32 -9.57 8.64 0.00
C PHE A 32 -8.39 9.20 -0.80
N LEU A 33 -8.62 9.88 -1.93
CA LEU A 33 -7.55 10.48 -2.75
C LEU A 33 -6.66 11.43 -1.95
N TRP A 34 -7.24 12.21 -1.04
CA TRP A 34 -6.49 13.13 -0.18
C TRP A 34 -5.46 12.43 0.71
N ILE A 35 -5.77 11.21 1.17
CA ILE A 35 -4.86 10.39 1.97
C ILE A 35 -3.66 10.00 1.11
N ASN A 36 -3.91 9.51 -0.11
CA ASN A 36 -2.82 9.16 -1.03
C ASN A 36 -1.95 10.37 -1.38
N MET A 37 -2.54 11.55 -1.63
CA MET A 37 -1.79 12.79 -1.87
C MET A 37 -0.90 13.19 -0.69
N LEU A 38 -1.43 13.09 0.54
CA LEU A 38 -0.67 13.40 1.75
C LEU A 38 0.53 12.46 1.90
N PHE A 39 0.35 11.16 1.69
CA PHE A 39 1.45 10.19 1.79
C PHE A 39 2.52 10.39 0.72
N GLN A 40 2.12 10.76 -0.51
CA GLN A 40 3.06 11.03 -1.60
C GLN A 40 3.87 12.32 -1.38
N SER A 41 3.40 13.25 -0.54
CA SER A 41 4.13 14.48 -0.21
C SER A 41 5.29 14.27 0.75
N ILE A 42 5.34 13.13 1.44
CA ILE A 42 6.39 12.80 2.42
C ILE A 42 7.35 11.79 1.79
N PRO A 43 8.63 12.16 1.56
CA PRO A 43 9.64 11.22 1.10
C PRO A 43 9.73 10.00 2.04
N PHE A 44 9.65 8.80 1.48
CA PHE A 44 9.65 7.54 2.24
C PHE A 44 8.54 7.43 3.30
N GLY A 45 7.44 8.19 3.17
CA GLY A 45 6.38 8.25 4.19
C GLY A 45 5.79 6.89 4.58
N GLN A 46 5.63 5.99 3.60
CA GLN A 46 5.16 4.63 3.85
C GLN A 46 6.15 3.80 4.71
N VAL A 47 7.45 3.91 4.44
CA VAL A 47 8.51 3.22 5.19
C VAL A 47 8.58 3.76 6.62
N ILE A 48 8.51 5.10 6.77
CA ILE A 48 8.48 5.75 8.09
C ILE A 48 7.26 5.27 8.88
N LEU A 49 6.08 5.22 8.24
CA LEU A 49 4.86 4.75 8.89
C LEU A 49 4.97 3.28 9.31
N PHE A 50 5.49 2.41 8.44
CA PHE A 50 5.70 0.99 8.72
C PHE A 50 6.54 0.80 10.00
N PHE A 51 7.71 1.43 10.06
CA PHE A 51 8.59 1.31 11.24
C PHE A 51 8.00 1.95 12.48
N GLY A 52 7.31 3.09 12.35
CA GLY A 52 6.60 3.73 13.45
C GLY A 52 5.52 2.81 14.03
N MET A 53 4.70 2.20 13.19
CA MET A 53 3.68 1.24 13.60
C MET A 53 4.31 -0.02 14.22
N GLN A 54 5.41 -0.51 13.66
CA GLN A 54 6.14 -1.64 14.20
C GLN A 54 6.64 -1.36 15.61
N PHE A 55 7.24 -0.19 15.85
CA PHE A 55 7.69 0.25 17.16
C PHE A 55 6.53 0.35 18.16
N LEU A 56 5.43 1.01 17.78
CA LEU A 56 4.24 1.13 18.63
C LEU A 56 3.61 -0.24 18.95
N SER A 57 3.61 -1.17 18.00
CA SER A 57 3.05 -2.52 18.21
C SER A 57 3.79 -3.34 19.28
N ALA A 58 5.03 -2.96 19.60
CA ALA A 58 5.86 -3.56 20.64
C ALA A 58 5.71 -2.86 22.00
N ASN A 59 5.18 -1.64 22.05
CA ASN A 59 5.06 -0.86 23.28
C ASN A 59 3.99 -1.45 24.21
N ALA A 60 4.41 -2.08 25.32
CA ALA A 60 3.52 -2.71 26.30
C ALA A 60 2.59 -1.72 27.04
N GLU A 61 2.90 -0.42 27.03
CA GLU A 61 2.04 0.62 27.60
C GLU A 61 0.79 0.87 26.75
N LEU A 62 0.80 0.45 25.48
CA LEU A 62 -0.37 0.55 24.62
C LEU A 62 -1.36 -0.60 24.84
N PRO A 63 -2.68 -0.33 24.72
CA PRO A 63 -3.71 -1.36 24.83
C PRO A 63 -3.44 -2.57 23.94
N ALA A 64 -3.63 -3.78 24.48
CA ALA A 64 -3.39 -5.03 23.76
C ALA A 64 -4.14 -5.09 22.41
N LEU A 65 -5.39 -4.61 22.39
CA LEU A 65 -6.19 -4.55 21.17
C LEU A 65 -5.60 -3.60 20.11
N LEU A 66 -5.06 -2.45 20.53
CA LEU A 66 -4.40 -1.52 19.60
C LEU A 66 -3.15 -2.17 19.00
N ARG A 67 -2.31 -2.79 19.83
CA ARG A 67 -1.12 -3.53 19.37
C ARG A 67 -1.47 -4.65 18.40
N PHE A 68 -2.55 -5.38 18.66
CA PHE A 68 -3.04 -6.42 17.77
C PHE A 68 -3.41 -5.86 16.39
N ASN A 69 -4.20 -4.78 16.34
CA ASN A 69 -4.58 -4.14 15.08
C ASN A 69 -3.36 -3.56 14.32
N LEU A 70 -2.38 -3.00 15.03
CA LEU A 70 -1.13 -2.54 14.41
C LEU A 70 -0.37 -3.70 13.76
N ARG A 71 -0.28 -4.85 14.43
CA ARG A 71 0.36 -6.06 13.87
C ARG A 71 -0.38 -6.59 12.65
N GLN A 72 -1.72 -6.60 12.67
CA GLN A 72 -2.51 -6.99 11.51
C GLN A 72 -2.28 -6.07 10.32
N ALA A 73 -2.25 -4.76 10.55
CA ALA A 73 -1.99 -3.79 9.49
C ALA A 73 -0.59 -3.95 8.88
N ILE A 74 0.44 -4.20 9.70
CA ILE A 74 1.80 -4.51 9.25
C ILE A 74 1.82 -5.81 8.43
N GLN A 75 1.12 -6.85 8.88
CA GLN A 75 1.02 -8.11 8.14
C GLN A 75 0.35 -7.94 6.77
N LEU A 76 -0.65 -7.07 6.68
CA LEU A 76 -1.32 -6.76 5.40
C LEU A 76 -0.40 -5.99 4.45
N ASP A 77 0.35 -4.99 4.93
CA ASP A 77 1.34 -4.26 4.11
C ASP A 77 2.41 -5.23 3.55
N ILE A 78 2.91 -6.16 4.39
CA ILE A 78 3.81 -7.23 3.94
C ILE A 78 3.12 -8.16 2.94
N ALA A 79 1.85 -8.52 3.15
CA ALA A 79 1.12 -9.39 2.22
C ALA A 79 0.98 -8.75 0.83
N ILE A 80 0.80 -7.42 0.77
CA ILE A 80 0.69 -6.64 -0.46
C ILE A 80 2.05 -6.46 -1.16
N LEU A 81 3.17 -6.59 -0.44
CA LEU A 81 4.49 -6.63 -1.06
C LEU A 81 4.61 -7.74 -2.11
N PHE A 82 4.04 -8.93 -1.86
CA PHE A 82 4.13 -10.06 -2.79
C PHE A 82 3.53 -9.79 -4.17
N PRO A 83 2.25 -9.35 -4.32
CA PRO A 83 1.71 -8.98 -5.62
C PRO A 83 2.44 -7.78 -6.25
N THR A 84 2.99 -6.86 -5.45
CA THR A 84 3.83 -5.76 -5.95
C THR A 84 5.11 -6.26 -6.60
N LEU A 85 5.81 -7.17 -5.94
CA LEU A 85 7.03 -7.77 -6.47
C LEU A 85 6.71 -8.62 -7.70
N PHE A 86 5.63 -9.39 -7.65
CA PHE A 86 5.18 -10.19 -8.78
C PHE A 86 4.89 -9.31 -10.01
N SER A 87 4.14 -8.22 -9.87
CA SER A 87 3.87 -7.30 -10.98
C SER A 87 5.15 -6.66 -11.53
N LEU A 88 6.09 -6.30 -10.65
CA LEU A 88 7.38 -5.77 -11.07
C LEU A 88 8.16 -6.76 -11.94
N PHE A 89 8.22 -8.04 -11.57
CA PHE A 89 8.98 -9.03 -12.33
C PHE A 89 8.29 -9.44 -13.63
N VAL A 90 6.97 -9.60 -13.63
CA VAL A 90 6.21 -10.01 -14.82
C VAL A 90 6.19 -8.90 -15.88
N PHE A 91 5.65 -7.72 -15.54
CA PHE A 91 5.45 -6.67 -16.54
C PHE A 91 6.75 -6.02 -17.00
N ARG A 92 7.76 -5.94 -16.12
CA ARG A 92 9.07 -5.43 -16.53
C ARG A 92 9.82 -6.43 -17.40
N GLY A 93 9.65 -7.74 -17.16
CA GLY A 93 10.22 -8.80 -17.99
C GLY A 93 9.73 -8.72 -19.43
N GLU A 94 8.42 -8.60 -19.61
CA GLU A 94 7.77 -8.50 -20.94
C GLU A 94 8.28 -7.28 -21.74
N MET A 95 8.43 -6.10 -21.11
CA MET A 95 8.96 -4.92 -21.80
C MET A 95 10.42 -5.10 -22.28
N PHE A 96 11.25 -5.85 -21.55
CA PHE A 96 12.62 -6.11 -21.97
C PHE A 96 12.69 -7.08 -23.16
N GLU A 97 11.82 -8.09 -23.19
CA GLU A 97 11.72 -8.99 -24.35
C GLU A 97 11.21 -8.27 -25.59
N GLU A 98 10.20 -7.40 -25.45
CA GLU A 98 9.67 -6.61 -26.57
C GLU A 98 10.73 -5.63 -27.11
N ALA A 99 11.49 -4.97 -26.23
CA ALA A 99 12.59 -4.10 -26.62
C ALA A 99 13.75 -4.87 -27.28
N ALA A 100 14.04 -6.10 -26.86
CA ALA A 100 15.07 -6.93 -27.46
C ALA A 100 14.69 -7.45 -28.86
N ASN A 101 13.40 -7.72 -29.10
CA ASN A 101 12.89 -8.17 -30.40
C ASN A 101 12.64 -7.03 -31.41
N ALA A 102 12.68 -5.78 -30.95
CA ALA A 102 12.49 -4.58 -31.78
C ALA A 102 13.82 -4.03 -32.38
N VAL A 103 14.96 -4.63 -32.06
CA VAL A 103 16.32 -4.30 -32.56
C VAL A 103 16.77 -5.38 -33.53
#